data_AF-A0A7Y6N4Y8-F1
#
_entry.id   AF-A0A7Y6N4Y8-F1
#
_cell.length_a   1.000
_cell.length_b   1.000
_cell.length_c   1.000
_cell.angle_alpha   90.00
_cell.angle_beta   90.00
_cell.angle_gamma   90.00
#
_symmetry.space_group_name_H-M   'P 1'
#
loop_
_entity.id
_entity.type
_entity.pdbx_description
1 polymer ?
#
loop_
_entity_poly.entity_id
_entity_poly.type
_entity_poly.pdbx_seq_one_letter_code
_entity_poly.pdbx_strand_id
1 'polypeptide(L)' 'MIAPPGGTRVWLAAGVTDMRRGMDGLAALVQSALGRDPFSGHIFLFRGRRGSLVT' A
#
# COMPACT_ATOMS: atom_id res chain seq x y z
N MET A 1 -20.08 2.60 0.07
CA MET A 1 -18.88 3.14 0.75
C MET A 1 -18.40 2.09 1.73
N ILE A 2 -17.13 1.67 1.64
CA ILE A 2 -16.51 0.81 2.66
C ILE A 2 -15.83 1.74 3.66
N ALA A 3 -16.35 1.80 4.88
CA ALA A 3 -15.71 2.52 5.97
C ALA A 3 -14.72 1.57 6.66
N PRO A 4 -13.43 1.92 6.75
CA PRO A 4 -12.50 1.12 7.52
C PRO A 4 -12.84 1.17 9.01
N PRO A 5 -12.49 0.12 9.79
CA PRO A 5 -12.69 0.12 11.23
C PRO A 5 -12.00 1.31 11.92
N GLY A 6 -12.52 1.70 13.09
CA GLY A 6 -11.90 2.75 13.90
C GLY A 6 -10.44 2.45 14.24
N GLY A 7 -9.57 3.46 14.18
CA GLY A 7 -8.13 3.30 14.43
C GLY A 7 -7.31 2.82 13.23
N THR A 8 -7.94 2.58 12.08
CA THR A 8 -7.22 2.26 10.83
C THR A 8 -6.30 3.41 10.43
N ARG A 9 -5.01 3.11 10.25
CA ARG A 9 -4.03 4.06 9.72
C ARG A 9 -3.89 3.91 8.22
N VAL A 10 -3.63 5.02 7.55
CA VAL A 10 -3.35 5.05 6.11
C VAL A 10 -1.86 5.38 5.93
N TRP A 11 -1.15 4.54 5.20
CA TRP A 11 0.26 4.70 4.91
C TRP A 11 0.46 4.91 3.41
N LEU A 12 1.23 5.92 3.04
CA LEU A 12 1.60 6.16 1.65
C LEU A 12 3.06 5.75 1.44
N ALA A 13 3.29 4.83 0.51
CA ALA A 13 4.64 4.56 0.00
C ALA A 13 5.12 5.78 -0.79
N ALA A 14 6.02 6.56 -0.21
CA ALA A 14 6.52 7.79 -0.82
C ALA A 14 7.33 7.47 -2.10
N GLY A 15 6.98 8.15 -3.20
CA GLY A 15 7.65 8.00 -4.49
C GLY A 15 6.87 7.15 -5.49
N VAL A 16 7.58 6.66 -6.51
CA VAL A 16 7.00 5.85 -7.59
C VAL A 16 7.17 4.38 -7.24
N THR A 17 6.05 3.68 -7.07
CA THR A 17 6.02 2.22 -6.88
C THR A 17 5.83 1.52 -8.22
N ASP A 18 6.60 0.47 -8.47
CA ASP A 18 6.31 -0.42 -9.59
C ASP A 18 5.07 -1.27 -9.29
N MET A 19 3.94 -0.89 -9.88
CA MET A 19 2.67 -1.56 -9.68
C MET A 19 2.58 -2.93 -10.36
N ARG A 20 3.60 -3.34 -11.14
CA ARG A 20 3.67 -4.68 -11.76
C ARG A 20 4.03 -5.78 -10.77
N ARG A 21 4.41 -5.42 -9.53
CA ARG A 21 4.81 -6.35 -8.46
C ARG A 21 3.68 -7.23 -7.92
N GLY A 22 2.42 -6.90 -8.20
CA GLY A 22 1.26 -7.63 -7.67
C GLY A 22 1.15 -7.51 -6.13
N MET A 23 0.19 -8.21 -5.54
CA MET A 23 -0.10 -8.09 -4.10
C MET A 23 1.07 -8.54 -3.22
N ASP A 24 1.68 -9.69 -3.50
CA ASP A 24 2.78 -10.22 -2.70
C ASP A 24 4.01 -9.30 -2.73
N GLY A 25 4.34 -8.76 -3.91
CA GLY A 25 5.46 -7.83 -4.04
C GLY A 25 5.19 -6.46 -3.42
N LEU A 26 3.93 -6.00 -3.39
CA LEU A 26 3.53 -4.81 -2.64
C LEU A 26 3.57 -5.07 -1.12
N ALA A 27 3.14 -6.24 -0.65
CA ALA A 27 3.25 -6.63 0.76
C ALA A 27 4.72 -6.71 1.21
N ALA A 28 5.61 -7.24 0.37
CA ALA A 28 7.06 -7.21 0.62
C ALA A 28 7.63 -5.78 0.68
N LEU A 29 7.09 -4.85 -0.11
CA LEU A 29 7.44 -3.43 -0.03
C LEU A 29 7.00 -2.78 1.28
N VAL A 30 5.82 -3.11 1.80
CA VAL A 30 5.37 -2.62 3.11
C VAL A 30 6.35 -3.03 4.21
N GLN A 31 6.80 -4.29 4.18
CA GLN A 31 7.75 -4.79 5.16
C GLN A 31 9.12 -4.11 5.02
N SER A 32 9.67 -4.09 3.80
CA SER A 32 11.03 -3.63 3.55
C SER A 32 11.20 -2.10 3.55
N ALA A 33 10.27 -1.36 2.96
CA ALA A 33 10.38 0.09 2.80
C ALA A 33 9.66 0.87 3.90
N LEU A 34 8.51 0.39 4.37
CA LEU A 34 7.73 1.06 5.41
C LEU A 34 8.02 0.50 6.82
N GLY A 35 8.65 -0.68 6.92
CA GLY A 35 8.91 -1.32 8.23
C GLY A 35 7.60 -1.62 8.97
N ARG A 36 6.57 -2.06 8.25
CA ARG A 36 5.25 -2.36 8.78
C ARG A 36 4.81 -3.76 8.41
N ASP A 37 3.86 -4.26 9.19
CA ASP A 37 3.15 -5.49 8.87
C ASP A 37 2.06 -5.20 7.81
N PRO A 38 2.14 -5.79 6.60
CA PRO A 38 1.13 -5.63 5.55
C PRO A 38 -0.24 -6.21 5.93
N PHE A 39 -0.31 -7.09 6.93
CA PHE A 39 -1.55 -7.74 7.37
C PHE A 39 -2.17 -7.09 8.63
N SER A 40 -1.65 -5.95 9.07
CA SER A 40 -2.07 -5.22 10.28
C SER A 40 -3.49 -4.63 10.25
N GLY A 41 -4.27 -4.86 9.17
CA GLY A 41 -5.59 -4.23 8.99
C GLY A 41 -5.52 -2.73 8.67
N HIS A 42 -4.33 -2.23 8.31
CA HIS A 42 -4.11 -0.87 7.86
C HIS A 42 -4.19 -0.76 6.34
N ILE A 43 -4.42 0.46 5.85
CA ILE A 43 -4.49 0.74 4.41
C ILE A 43 -3.13 1.20 3.93
N PHE A 44 -2.62 0.58 2.87
CA PHE A 44 -1.37 0.96 2.23
C PHE A 44 -1.66 1.47 0.81
N LEU A 45 -1.23 2.70 0.54
CA LEU A 45 -1.39 3.38 -0.73
C LEU A 45 -0.08 3.34 -1.50
N PHE A 46 -0.18 2.98 -2.78
CA PHE A 46 0.93 2.93 -3.71
C PHE A 46 0.60 3.75 -4.95
N ARG A 47 1.62 4.40 -5.51
CA ARG A 47 1.45 5.21 -6.72
C ARG A 47 2.40 4.74 -7.81
N GLY A 48 1.84 4.24 -8.91
CA GLY A 48 2.59 4.00 -10.14
C GLY A 48 3.00 5.31 -10.84
N ARG A 49 4.04 5.25 -11.68
CA ARG A 49 4.57 6.43 -12.41
C ARG A 49 3.49 7.16 -13.22
N ARG A 50 2.60 6.40 -13.86
CA ARG A 50 1.51 6.92 -14.70
C ARG A 50 0.32 7.44 -13.87
N GLY A 51 0.24 7.07 -12.58
CA GLY A 51 -0.85 7.46 -11.68
C GLY A 51 -2.26 6.98 -12.09
N SER A 52 -2.37 6.13 -13.11
CA SER A 52 -3.65 5.70 -13.69
C SER A 52 -4.14 4.34 -13.19
N LEU A 53 -3.36 3.67 -12.33
CA LEU A 53 -3.76 2.39 -11.77
C LEU A 53 -4.57 2.64 -10.50
N VAL A 54 -5.87 2.37 -10.61
CA VAL A 54 -6.82 2.34 -9.49
C VAL A 54 -7.27 0.89 -9.39
N THR A 55 -6.67 0.15 -8.45
CA THR A 55 -6.98 -1.26 -8.15
C THR A 55 -7.23 -1.39 -6.67
#